data_AF-A0AAJ7RHE6-F1
#
_entry.id   AF-A0AAJ7RHE6-F1
#
_cell.length_a   1.000
_cell.length_b   1.000
_cell.length_c   1.000
_cell.angle_alpha   90.00
_cell.angle_beta   90.00
_cell.angle_gamma   90.00
#
_symmetry.space_group_name_H-M   'P 1'
#
loop_
_entity.id
_entity.type
_entity.pdbx_description
1 polymer ?
#
loop_
_entity_poly.entity_id
_entity_poly.type
_entity_poly.pdbx_seq_one_letter_code
_entity_poly.pdbx_strand_id
1 'polypeptide(L)'
;MCENNTFLENLLFVRTYRLAKLVENTFTMIIFLQLMISSILIALIGFNFVQSLQKSDFLQFSLMISYMISQSLFVFLYCYSGQKLRDQSIAISTGIYMSNWDDMLTSHVGNDFIIVMMRSQRQLGITAANLYTMDYSMFMNSILEPGWYPTMEITYPLFSGSYVLIGAASYLIWKVGSGFCGLVLPQLFNAVQLLASYAWFILFYRQRSLVLGLAASSVQWLAALVTLILFGKVQKKSLLLTSPYLIWHGVVLALNIQLYIEYRLT
;
A
#
# COMPACT_ATOMS: atom_id res chain seq x y z
N MET A 1 -43.90 -17.85 -17.64
CA MET A 1 -42.97 -17.08 -18.51
C MET A 1 -41.89 -16.35 -17.71
N CYS A 2 -42.17 -15.83 -16.50
CA CYS A 2 -41.15 -15.18 -15.64
C CYS A 2 -40.08 -16.11 -15.03
N GLU A 3 -40.40 -17.37 -14.70
CA GLU A 3 -39.43 -18.32 -14.09
C GLU A 3 -38.24 -18.67 -14.98
N ASN A 4 -38.41 -18.68 -16.31
CA ASN A 4 -37.31 -18.99 -17.22
C ASN A 4 -36.30 -17.85 -17.30
N ASN A 5 -36.73 -16.60 -17.11
CA ASN A 5 -35.87 -15.43 -17.21
C ASN A 5 -34.97 -15.27 -15.99
N THR A 6 -35.48 -15.54 -14.79
CA THR A 6 -34.70 -15.44 -13.54
C THR A 6 -33.64 -16.54 -13.42
N PHE A 7 -33.96 -17.76 -13.86
CA PHE A 7 -32.97 -18.84 -13.96
C PHE A 7 -31.84 -18.50 -14.94
N LEU A 8 -32.18 -17.91 -16.10
CA LEU A 8 -31.20 -17.49 -17.09
C LEU A 8 -30.33 -16.33 -16.59
N GLU A 9 -30.89 -15.36 -15.86
CA GLU A 9 -30.15 -14.25 -15.27
C GLU A 9 -29.16 -14.73 -14.20
N ASN A 10 -29.57 -15.65 -13.32
CA ASN A 10 -28.68 -16.29 -12.36
C ASN A 10 -27.55 -17.06 -13.04
N LEU A 11 -27.84 -17.77 -14.13
CA LEU A 11 -26.86 -18.54 -14.88
C LEU A 11 -25.87 -17.63 -15.63
N LEU A 12 -26.35 -16.50 -16.16
CA LEU A 12 -25.52 -15.46 -16.77
C LEU A 12 -24.61 -14.77 -15.74
N PHE A 13 -25.12 -14.47 -14.55
CA PHE A 13 -24.32 -13.92 -13.45
C PHE A 13 -23.19 -14.87 -13.03
N VAL A 14 -23.50 -16.17 -12.85
CA VAL A 14 -22.49 -17.17 -12.51
C VAL A 14 -21.44 -17.30 -13.62
N ARG A 15 -21.85 -17.22 -14.89
CA ARG A 15 -20.94 -17.33 -16.03
C ARG A 15 -20.02 -16.12 -16.17
N THR A 16 -20.56 -14.91 -16.03
CA THR A 16 -19.78 -13.66 -16.06
C THR A 16 -18.82 -13.56 -14.89
N TYR A 17 -19.26 -13.92 -13.68
CA TYR A 17 -18.40 -14.00 -12.50
C TYR A 17 -17.26 -15.01 -12.67
N ARG A 18 -17.56 -16.21 -13.20
CA ARG A 18 -16.54 -17.24 -13.45
C ARG A 18 -15.51 -16.77 -14.48
N LEU A 19 -15.97 -16.09 -15.54
CA LEU A 19 -15.09 -15.55 -16.57
C LEU A 19 -14.20 -14.43 -16.02
N ALA A 20 -14.76 -13.51 -15.23
CA ALA A 20 -13.99 -12.46 -14.56
C ALA A 20 -12.92 -13.05 -13.60
N LYS A 21 -13.26 -14.09 -12.83
CA LYS A 21 -12.31 -14.77 -11.94
C LYS A 21 -11.22 -15.54 -12.71
N LEU A 22 -11.56 -16.12 -13.85
CA LEU A 22 -10.59 -16.77 -14.72
C LEU A 22 -9.58 -15.75 -15.28
N VAL A 23 -10.08 -14.62 -15.79
CA VAL A 23 -9.26 -13.51 -16.27
C VAL A 23 -8.36 -13.00 -15.13
N GLU A 24 -8.91 -12.75 -13.95
CA GLU A 24 -8.13 -12.34 -12.79
C GLU A 24 -7.01 -13.34 -12.47
N ASN A 25 -7.31 -14.64 -12.37
CA ASN A 25 -6.31 -15.66 -12.05
C ASN A 25 -5.22 -15.81 -13.10
N THR A 26 -5.53 -15.61 -14.39
CA THR A 26 -4.53 -15.69 -15.46
C THR A 26 -3.65 -14.44 -15.49
N PHE A 27 -4.25 -13.25 -15.38
CA PHE A 27 -3.54 -11.99 -15.51
C PHE A 27 -2.82 -11.56 -14.23
N THR A 28 -3.19 -12.08 -13.06
CA THR A 28 -2.59 -11.65 -11.77
C THR A 28 -1.07 -11.82 -11.72
N MET A 29 -0.55 -12.97 -12.20
CA MET A 29 0.90 -13.23 -12.25
C MET A 29 1.58 -12.47 -13.39
N ILE A 30 0.91 -12.34 -14.54
CA ILE A 30 1.44 -11.63 -15.71
C ILE A 30 1.64 -10.14 -15.37
N ILE A 31 0.64 -9.50 -14.77
CA ILE A 31 0.70 -8.10 -14.36
C ILE A 31 1.80 -7.91 -13.30
N PHE A 32 1.93 -8.82 -12.34
CA PHE A 32 2.98 -8.76 -11.33
C PHE A 32 4.39 -8.83 -11.94
N LEU A 33 4.63 -9.78 -12.85
CA LEU A 33 5.90 -9.90 -13.56
C LEU A 33 6.17 -8.67 -14.43
N GLN A 34 5.15 -8.13 -15.09
CA GLN A 34 5.27 -6.92 -15.89
C GLN A 34 5.66 -5.71 -15.03
N LEU A 35 5.07 -5.56 -13.83
CA LEU A 35 5.44 -4.49 -12.90
C LEU A 35 6.89 -4.62 -12.41
N MET A 36 7.32 -5.85 -12.09
CA MET A 36 8.71 -6.14 -11.72
C MET A 36 9.71 -5.80 -12.85
N ILE A 37 9.38 -6.16 -14.10
CA ILE A 37 10.22 -5.86 -15.26
C ILE A 37 10.23 -4.35 -15.51
N SER A 38 9.09 -3.68 -15.38
CA SER A 38 8.98 -2.23 -15.62
C SER A 38 9.79 -1.41 -14.63
N SER A 39 9.85 -1.79 -13.35
CA SER A 39 10.66 -1.07 -12.34
C SER A 39 12.15 -1.14 -12.64
N ILE A 40 12.64 -2.31 -13.08
CA ILE A 40 14.04 -2.49 -13.51
C ILE A 40 14.33 -1.64 -14.75
N LEU A 41 13.44 -1.65 -15.74
CA LEU A 41 13.62 -0.88 -16.98
C LEU A 41 13.60 0.63 -16.74
N ILE A 42 12.69 1.13 -15.88
CA ILE A 42 12.63 2.54 -15.49
C ILE A 42 13.95 2.98 -14.83
N ALA A 43 14.52 2.15 -13.94
CA ALA A 43 15.79 2.45 -13.29
C ALA A 43 16.96 2.52 -14.29
N LEU A 44 17.04 1.58 -15.22
CA LEU A 44 18.07 1.55 -16.26
C LEU A 44 17.94 2.72 -17.24
N ILE A 45 16.71 3.09 -17.61
CA ILE A 45 16.43 4.19 -18.53
C ILE A 45 16.66 5.55 -17.87
N GLY A 46 16.31 5.69 -16.59
CA GLY A 46 16.64 6.88 -15.79
C GLY A 46 18.14 7.16 -15.73
N PHE A 47 18.97 6.12 -15.60
CA PHE A 47 20.43 6.27 -15.64
C PHE A 47 20.94 6.71 -17.02
N ASN A 48 20.41 6.11 -18.09
CA ASN A 48 20.76 6.49 -19.47
C ASN A 48 20.31 7.91 -19.82
N PHE A 49 19.18 8.37 -19.26
CA PHE A 49 18.69 9.74 -19.43
C PHE A 49 19.69 10.77 -18.89
N VAL A 50 20.23 10.56 -17.69
CA VAL A 50 21.23 11.45 -17.09
C VAL A 50 22.51 11.52 -17.93
N GLN A 51 22.96 10.42 -18.51
CA GLN A 51 24.12 10.41 -19.41
C GLN A 51 23.84 11.11 -20.75
N SER A 52 22.63 10.95 -21.30
CA SER A 52 22.22 11.58 -22.56
C SER A 52 22.22 13.12 -22.46
N LEU A 53 21.85 13.68 -21.30
CA LEU A 53 21.91 15.12 -21.04
C LEU A 53 23.34 15.68 -21.17
N GLN A 54 24.37 14.89 -20.89
CA GLN A 54 25.77 15.32 -20.99
C GLN A 54 26.32 15.25 -22.42
N LYS A 55 25.83 14.28 -23.22
CA LYS A 55 26.29 14.07 -24.61
C LYS A 55 25.51 14.87 -25.66
N SER A 56 24.46 15.59 -25.27
CA SER A 56 23.58 16.39 -26.16
C SER A 56 23.00 15.60 -27.34
N ASP A 57 22.76 14.30 -27.13
CA ASP A 57 22.32 13.38 -28.18
C ASP A 57 20.78 13.34 -28.25
N PHE A 58 20.20 14.18 -29.12
CA PHE A 58 18.75 14.46 -29.16
C PHE A 58 17.88 13.22 -29.47
N LEU A 59 18.40 12.29 -30.27
CA LEU A 59 17.67 11.07 -30.63
C LEU A 59 17.46 10.16 -29.41
N GLN A 60 18.50 9.93 -28.61
CA GLN A 60 18.40 9.14 -27.39
C GLN A 60 17.44 9.78 -26.40
N PHE A 61 17.51 11.10 -26.24
CA PHE A 61 16.60 11.86 -25.39
C PHE A 61 15.12 11.68 -25.77
N SER A 62 14.78 11.81 -27.06
CA SER A 62 13.39 11.63 -27.53
C SER A 62 12.88 10.19 -27.40
N LEU A 63 13.74 9.20 -27.59
CA LEU A 63 13.40 7.78 -27.37
C LEU A 63 13.14 7.47 -25.89
N MET A 64 13.92 8.04 -24.97
CA MET A 64 13.70 7.83 -23.52
C MET A 64 12.39 8.49 -23.04
N ILE A 65 12.06 9.68 -23.54
CA ILE A 65 10.78 10.34 -23.24
C ILE A 65 9.60 9.54 -23.78
N SER A 66 9.66 9.09 -25.03
CA SER A 66 8.58 8.28 -25.61
C SER A 66 8.38 6.96 -24.87
N TYR A 67 9.47 6.36 -24.36
CA TYR A 67 9.39 5.17 -23.52
C TYR A 67 8.69 5.45 -22.17
N MET A 68 9.02 6.52 -21.46
CA MET A 68 8.37 6.89 -20.18
C MET A 68 6.87 7.12 -20.34
N ILE A 69 6.46 7.75 -21.45
CA ILE A 69 5.05 7.96 -21.80
C ILE A 69 4.37 6.60 -22.05
N SER A 70 5.00 5.71 -22.80
CA SER A 70 4.44 4.38 -23.08
C SER A 70 4.19 3.57 -21.81
N GLN A 71 5.13 3.58 -20.84
CA GLN A 71 4.98 2.85 -19.58
C GLN A 71 3.85 3.41 -18.72
N SER A 72 3.72 4.74 -18.67
CA SER A 72 2.63 5.40 -17.94
C SER A 72 1.26 5.04 -18.52
N LEU A 73 1.16 4.95 -19.86
CA LEU A 73 -0.06 4.51 -20.55
C LEU A 73 -0.40 3.04 -20.26
N PHE A 74 0.58 2.15 -20.19
CA PHE A 74 0.33 0.74 -19.87
C PHE A 74 -0.25 0.55 -18.47
N VAL A 75 0.34 1.21 -17.45
CA VAL A 75 -0.18 1.13 -16.08
C VAL A 75 -1.58 1.74 -16.00
N PHE A 76 -1.81 2.87 -16.67
CA PHE A 76 -3.14 3.50 -16.75
C PHE A 76 -4.20 2.55 -17.34
N LEU A 77 -3.88 1.82 -18.41
CA LEU A 77 -4.81 0.88 -19.04
C LEU A 77 -5.20 -0.28 -18.11
N TYR A 78 -4.27 -0.78 -17.30
CA TYR A 78 -4.57 -1.81 -16.30
C TYR A 78 -5.47 -1.28 -15.19
N CYS A 79 -5.18 -0.10 -14.65
CA CYS A 79 -6.00 0.55 -13.64
C CYS A 79 -7.40 0.90 -14.16
N TYR A 80 -7.50 1.40 -15.40
CA TYR A 80 -8.79 1.66 -16.07
C TYR A 80 -9.63 0.39 -16.19
N SER A 81 -9.02 -0.70 -16.64
CA SER A 81 -9.70 -1.99 -16.82
C SER A 81 -10.16 -2.58 -15.48
N GLY A 82 -9.31 -2.49 -14.45
CA GLY A 82 -9.63 -2.92 -13.09
C GLY A 82 -10.77 -2.10 -12.46
N GLN A 83 -10.75 -0.77 -12.62
CA GLN A 83 -11.83 0.08 -12.13
C GLN A 83 -13.14 -0.18 -12.88
N LYS A 84 -13.10 -0.28 -14.22
CA LYS A 84 -14.31 -0.53 -15.00
C LYS A 84 -14.97 -1.85 -14.59
N LEU A 85 -14.18 -2.89 -14.35
CA LEU A 85 -14.67 -4.18 -13.86
C LEU A 85 -15.35 -4.03 -12.47
N ARG A 86 -14.74 -3.25 -11.58
CA ARG A 86 -15.27 -2.96 -10.23
C ARG A 86 -16.58 -2.19 -10.29
N ASP A 87 -16.65 -1.14 -11.10
CA ASP A 87 -17.84 -0.31 -11.25
C ASP A 87 -19.01 -1.13 -11.82
N GLN A 88 -18.75 -2.01 -12.80
CA GLN A 88 -19.79 -2.90 -13.34
C GLN A 88 -20.28 -3.91 -12.29
N SER A 89 -19.39 -4.43 -11.43
CA SER A 89 -19.77 -5.32 -10.32
C SER A 89 -20.73 -4.64 -9.34
N ILE A 90 -20.48 -3.37 -9.03
CA ILE A 90 -21.33 -2.55 -8.13
C ILE A 90 -22.62 -2.11 -8.82
N ALA A 91 -22.57 -1.84 -10.13
CA ALA A 91 -23.76 -1.45 -10.90
C ALA A 91 -24.84 -2.54 -10.92
N ILE A 92 -24.45 -3.83 -10.89
CA ILE A 92 -25.39 -4.96 -10.82
C ILE A 92 -26.18 -4.92 -9.51
N SER A 93 -25.52 -4.76 -8.36
CA SER A 93 -26.21 -4.70 -7.06
C SER A 93 -27.11 -3.46 -6.97
N THR A 94 -26.62 -2.32 -7.48
CA THR A 94 -27.35 -1.06 -7.49
C THR A 94 -28.58 -1.13 -8.40
N GLY A 95 -28.47 -1.77 -9.56
CA GLY A 95 -29.59 -1.95 -10.49
C GLY A 95 -30.70 -2.85 -9.93
N ILE A 96 -30.34 -3.94 -9.25
CA ILE A 96 -31.31 -4.78 -8.55
C ILE A 96 -31.94 -4.01 -7.38
N TYR A 97 -31.16 -3.24 -6.63
CA TYR A 97 -31.67 -2.43 -5.52
C TYR A 97 -32.67 -1.35 -5.96
N MET A 98 -32.45 -0.75 -7.13
CA MET A 98 -33.36 0.24 -7.72
C MET A 98 -34.60 -0.37 -8.41
N SER A 99 -34.65 -1.70 -8.56
CA SER A 99 -35.85 -2.39 -9.03
C SER A 99 -36.89 -2.48 -7.91
N ASN A 100 -38.16 -2.77 -8.22
CA ASN A 100 -39.21 -3.04 -7.22
C ASN A 100 -39.00 -4.43 -6.57
N TRP A 101 -37.79 -4.73 -6.10
CA TRP A 101 -37.43 -6.01 -5.48
C TRP A 101 -38.18 -6.23 -4.18
N ASP A 102 -38.55 -5.13 -3.50
CA ASP A 102 -39.33 -5.07 -2.26
C ASP A 102 -40.75 -5.62 -2.44
N ASP A 103 -41.42 -5.27 -3.54
CA ASP A 103 -42.74 -5.82 -3.90
C ASP A 103 -42.68 -7.33 -4.25
N MET A 104 -41.50 -7.83 -4.66
CA MET A 104 -41.30 -9.22 -5.11
C MET A 104 -40.80 -10.17 -4.00
N LEU A 105 -40.65 -9.68 -2.75
CA LEU A 105 -40.14 -10.47 -1.61
C LEU A 105 -40.99 -11.71 -1.26
N THR A 106 -42.27 -11.70 -1.59
CA THR A 106 -43.19 -12.83 -1.35
C THR A 106 -42.99 -14.00 -2.31
N SER A 107 -42.20 -13.81 -3.37
CA SER A 107 -41.90 -14.82 -4.39
C SER A 107 -40.49 -15.40 -4.23
N HIS A 108 -40.23 -16.60 -4.77
CA HIS A 108 -38.89 -17.20 -4.81
C HIS A 108 -37.85 -16.30 -5.52
N VAL A 109 -38.30 -15.43 -6.43
CA VAL A 109 -37.45 -14.49 -7.19
C VAL A 109 -36.82 -13.42 -6.29
N GLY A 110 -37.54 -12.96 -5.26
CA GLY A 110 -37.00 -11.97 -4.31
C GLY A 110 -35.80 -12.50 -3.53
N ASN A 111 -35.83 -13.78 -3.13
CA ASN A 111 -34.71 -14.44 -2.45
C ASN A 111 -33.49 -14.58 -3.37
N ASP A 112 -33.69 -14.89 -4.64
CA ASP A 112 -32.61 -14.97 -5.62
C ASP A 112 -31.93 -13.61 -5.83
N PHE A 113 -32.70 -12.52 -5.90
CA PHE A 113 -32.14 -11.16 -5.97
C PHE A 113 -31.32 -10.78 -4.75
N ILE A 114 -31.76 -11.16 -3.55
CA ILE A 114 -30.97 -10.96 -2.32
C ILE A 114 -29.64 -11.72 -2.40
N ILE A 115 -29.65 -12.96 -2.89
CA ILE A 115 -28.42 -13.75 -3.05
C ILE A 115 -27.48 -13.11 -4.08
N VAL A 116 -28.01 -12.66 -5.23
CA VAL A 116 -27.20 -11.99 -6.26
C VAL A 116 -26.64 -10.66 -5.75
N MET A 117 -27.43 -9.89 -5.00
CA MET A 117 -27.01 -8.64 -4.37
C MET A 117 -25.91 -8.89 -3.32
N MET A 118 -26.08 -9.89 -2.45
CA MET A 118 -25.07 -10.31 -1.48
C MET A 118 -23.78 -10.80 -2.13
N ARG A 119 -23.85 -11.47 -3.29
CA ARG A 119 -22.68 -12.00 -4.00
C ARG A 119 -21.95 -10.94 -4.83
N SER A 120 -22.67 -9.96 -5.39
CA SER A 120 -22.09 -8.83 -6.15
C SER A 120 -21.41 -7.79 -5.26
N GLN A 121 -21.73 -7.78 -3.95
CA GLN A 121 -21.02 -6.99 -2.93
C GLN A 121 -19.54 -7.39 -2.78
N ARG A 122 -19.14 -8.61 -3.18
CA ARG A 122 -17.72 -8.98 -3.29
C ARG A 122 -17.16 -8.37 -4.56
N GLN A 123 -16.56 -7.19 -4.41
CA GLN A 123 -15.98 -6.40 -5.49
C GLN A 123 -15.05 -7.25 -6.37
N LEU A 124 -15.41 -7.42 -7.63
CA LEU A 124 -14.51 -7.98 -8.65
C LEU A 124 -13.48 -6.92 -9.02
N GLY A 125 -12.21 -7.22 -8.82
CA GLY A 125 -11.11 -6.33 -9.15
C GLY A 125 -9.94 -7.13 -9.68
N ILE A 126 -9.20 -6.56 -10.63
CA ILE A 126 -7.97 -7.16 -11.12
C ILE A 126 -6.89 -6.89 -10.07
N THR A 127 -6.29 -7.94 -9.53
CA THR A 127 -5.20 -7.83 -8.56
C THR A 127 -3.88 -8.29 -9.18
N ALA A 128 -2.75 -7.66 -8.83
CA ALA A 128 -1.43 -8.23 -9.06
C ALA A 128 -1.01 -9.10 -7.88
N ALA A 129 -0.80 -10.38 -8.15
CA ALA A 129 -0.46 -11.43 -7.18
C ALA A 129 -1.35 -11.51 -5.91
N ASN A 130 -2.61 -11.03 -5.97
CA ASN A 130 -3.48 -10.81 -4.78
C ASN A 130 -2.91 -9.86 -3.71
N LEU A 131 -1.88 -9.09 -4.06
CA LEU A 131 -1.30 -8.07 -3.20
C LEU A 131 -1.93 -6.73 -3.53
N TYR A 132 -1.76 -6.29 -4.79
CA TYR A 132 -2.18 -4.96 -5.24
C TYR A 132 -3.49 -5.00 -6.02
N THR A 133 -4.51 -4.23 -5.62
CA THR A 133 -5.69 -3.99 -6.44
C THR A 133 -5.41 -2.91 -7.49
N MET A 134 -5.62 -3.22 -8.77
CA MET A 134 -5.46 -2.26 -9.86
C MET A 134 -6.68 -1.34 -9.92
N ASP A 135 -6.56 -0.16 -9.32
CA ASP A 135 -7.57 0.90 -9.34
C ASP A 135 -6.94 2.27 -9.65
N TYR A 136 -7.78 3.29 -9.85
CA TYR A 136 -7.29 4.66 -10.06
C TYR A 136 -6.51 5.18 -8.85
N SER A 137 -6.84 4.73 -7.65
CA SER A 137 -6.14 5.09 -6.41
C SER A 137 -4.67 4.68 -6.49
N MET A 138 -4.39 3.46 -6.94
CA MET A 138 -3.03 2.94 -7.13
C MET A 138 -2.25 3.76 -8.17
N PHE A 139 -2.87 4.09 -9.31
CA PHE A 139 -2.24 4.93 -10.33
C PHE A 139 -1.92 6.32 -9.80
N MET A 140 -2.87 6.98 -9.14
CA MET A 140 -2.67 8.31 -8.56
C MET A 140 -1.58 8.30 -7.48
N ASN A 141 -1.59 7.31 -6.59
CA ASN A 141 -0.55 7.17 -5.57
C ASN A 141 0.83 6.95 -6.20
N SER A 142 0.92 6.18 -7.30
CA SER A 142 2.20 5.96 -8.00
C SER A 142 2.78 7.20 -8.69
N ILE A 143 1.94 8.20 -8.99
CA ILE A 143 2.35 9.46 -9.61
C ILE A 143 2.66 10.54 -8.56
N LEU A 144 1.88 10.55 -7.49
CA LEU A 144 1.93 11.59 -6.45
C LEU A 144 2.96 11.30 -5.37
N GLU A 145 3.28 10.02 -5.11
CA GLU A 145 4.30 9.65 -4.14
C GLU A 145 5.70 9.73 -4.76
N PRO A 146 6.72 10.20 -4.01
CA PRO A 146 8.10 10.14 -4.47
C PRO A 146 8.45 8.69 -4.82
N GLY A 147 8.99 8.44 -6.03
CA GLY A 147 9.20 7.07 -6.54
C GLY A 147 10.14 6.16 -5.71
N TRP A 148 10.75 6.69 -4.66
CA TRP A 148 11.55 5.93 -3.68
C TRP A 148 10.74 5.48 -2.45
N TYR A 149 9.54 6.02 -2.21
CA TYR A 149 8.72 5.67 -1.06
C TYR A 149 8.02 4.32 -1.31
N PRO A 150 8.20 3.32 -0.43
CA PRO A 150 7.58 2.01 -0.61
C PRO A 150 6.07 2.09 -0.43
N THR A 151 5.34 1.35 -1.26
CA THR A 151 3.88 1.25 -1.22
C THR A 151 3.37 0.84 0.18
N MET A 152 2.14 1.21 0.50
CA MET A 152 1.51 0.92 1.80
C MET A 152 1.57 -0.57 2.18
N GLU A 153 1.46 -1.49 1.21
CA GLU A 153 1.52 -2.93 1.41
C GLU A 153 2.89 -3.45 1.86
N ILE A 154 3.97 -2.77 1.50
CA ILE A 154 5.34 -3.09 1.95
C ILE A 154 5.63 -2.38 3.27
N THR A 155 5.13 -1.16 3.39
CA THR A 155 5.29 -0.30 4.57
C THR A 155 4.71 -0.93 5.84
N TYR A 156 3.50 -1.49 5.82
CA TYR A 156 2.90 -2.08 7.03
C TYR A 156 3.65 -3.32 7.56
N PRO A 157 4.04 -4.32 6.73
CA PRO A 157 4.87 -5.44 7.18
C PRO A 157 6.23 -5.01 7.72
N LEU A 158 6.92 -4.06 7.05
CA LEU A 158 8.21 -3.55 7.53
C LEU A 158 8.08 -2.92 8.92
N PHE A 159 7.03 -2.11 9.13
CA PHE A 159 6.73 -1.52 10.43
C PHE A 159 6.44 -2.57 11.50
N SER A 160 5.57 -3.54 11.21
CA SER A 160 5.25 -4.63 12.15
C SER A 160 6.47 -5.47 12.53
N GLY A 161 7.30 -5.82 11.54
CA GLY A 161 8.53 -6.59 11.76
C GLY A 161 9.55 -5.83 12.59
N SER A 162 9.68 -4.52 12.36
CA SER A 162 10.59 -3.67 13.14
C SER A 162 10.22 -3.61 14.63
N TYR A 163 8.92 -3.64 14.98
CA TYR A 163 8.48 -3.71 16.36
C TYR A 163 8.75 -5.05 17.02
N VAL A 164 8.58 -6.16 16.29
CA VAL A 164 8.93 -7.49 16.79
C VAL A 164 10.43 -7.57 17.09
N LEU A 165 11.27 -6.99 16.22
CA LEU A 165 12.72 -6.95 16.42
C LEU A 165 13.12 -6.08 17.63
N ILE A 166 12.47 -4.93 17.83
CA ILE A 166 12.66 -4.11 19.03
C ILE A 166 12.22 -4.86 20.29
N GLY A 167 11.09 -5.57 20.25
CA GLY A 167 10.63 -6.40 21.35
C GLY A 167 11.65 -7.49 21.71
N ALA A 168 12.20 -8.17 20.70
CA ALA A 168 13.26 -9.15 20.89
C ALA A 168 14.53 -8.53 21.49
N ALA A 169 14.94 -7.35 21.03
CA ALA A 169 16.07 -6.60 21.58
C ALA A 169 15.83 -6.20 23.05
N SER A 170 14.60 -5.77 23.39
CA SER A 170 14.16 -5.44 24.74
C SER A 170 14.26 -6.66 25.66
N TYR A 171 13.83 -7.83 25.20
CA TYR A 171 13.90 -9.08 25.95
C TYR A 171 15.34 -9.52 26.25
N LEU A 172 16.24 -9.40 25.27
CA LEU A 172 17.67 -9.72 25.47
C LEU A 172 18.30 -8.86 26.57
N ILE A 173 17.98 -7.56 26.58
CA ILE A 173 18.45 -6.62 27.61
C ILE A 173 17.87 -6.96 28.97
N TRP A 174 16.57 -7.30 29.04
CA TRP A 174 15.92 -7.74 30.27
C TRP A 174 16.60 -8.98 30.87
N LYS A 175 16.99 -9.94 30.03
CA LYS A 175 17.71 -11.15 30.45
C LYS A 175 19.10 -10.84 31.03
N VAL A 176 19.80 -9.86 30.46
CA VAL A 176 21.11 -9.41 30.95
C VAL A 176 20.98 -8.64 32.28
N GLY A 177 19.92 -7.87 32.45
CA GLY A 177 19.70 -6.99 33.60
C GLY A 177 19.10 -7.62 34.85
N SER A 178 19.16 -8.94 34.98
CA SER A 178 18.51 -9.71 36.06
C SER A 178 17.04 -9.31 36.30
N GLY A 179 16.33 -8.98 35.22
CA GLY A 179 14.94 -8.52 35.25
C GLY A 179 14.80 -7.00 35.08
N PHE A 180 13.73 -6.44 35.64
CA PHE A 180 13.44 -5.00 35.50
C PHE A 180 14.28 -4.11 36.42
N CYS A 181 14.72 -4.59 37.59
CA CYS A 181 15.37 -3.74 38.59
C CYS A 181 16.73 -3.16 38.17
N GLY A 182 17.52 -3.88 37.36
CA GLY A 182 18.86 -3.43 36.96
C GLY A 182 18.89 -2.47 35.77
N LEU A 183 17.85 -2.50 34.92
CA LEU A 183 17.82 -1.85 33.60
C LEU A 183 16.47 -1.17 33.32
N VAL A 184 15.90 -0.52 34.35
CA VAL A 184 14.62 0.21 34.26
C VAL A 184 14.67 1.31 33.20
N LEU A 185 15.76 2.08 33.13
CA LEU A 185 15.84 3.28 32.28
C LEU A 185 15.72 2.98 30.77
N PRO A 186 16.47 2.04 30.16
CA PRO A 186 16.29 1.71 28.74
C PRO A 186 14.94 1.07 28.42
N GLN A 187 14.39 0.28 29.34
CA GLN A 187 13.10 -0.40 29.15
C GLN A 187 11.93 0.58 29.20
N LEU A 188 11.92 1.51 30.17
CA LEU A 188 10.93 2.58 30.24
C LEU A 188 10.99 3.48 29.01
N PHE A 189 12.19 3.87 28.60
CA PHE A 189 12.35 4.73 27.43
C PHE A 189 11.83 4.05 26.15
N ASN A 190 12.15 2.76 25.95
CA ASN A 190 11.62 1.97 24.84
C ASN A 190 10.08 1.89 24.87
N ALA A 191 9.48 1.66 26.04
CA ALA A 191 8.03 1.61 26.18
C ALA A 191 7.35 2.95 25.85
N VAL A 192 7.90 4.05 26.37
CA VAL A 192 7.40 5.41 26.08
C VAL A 192 7.52 5.73 24.60
N GLN A 193 8.65 5.38 23.98
CA GLN A 193 8.86 5.57 22.54
C GLN A 193 7.84 4.79 21.71
N LEU A 194 7.62 3.51 22.03
CA LEU A 194 6.61 2.67 21.37
C LEU A 194 5.23 3.31 21.46
N LEU A 195 4.80 3.75 22.64
CA LEU A 195 3.52 4.42 22.83
C LEU A 195 3.42 5.73 22.03
N ALA A 196 4.49 6.52 22.01
CA ALA A 196 4.55 7.74 21.21
C ALA A 196 4.44 7.46 19.70
N SER A 197 5.01 6.33 19.23
CA SER A 197 4.94 5.92 17.83
C SER A 197 3.52 5.49 17.41
N TYR A 198 2.74 4.88 18.30
CA TYR A 198 1.33 4.60 18.06
C TYR A 198 0.47 5.88 18.12
N ALA A 199 0.75 6.77 19.08
CA ALA A 199 0.04 8.04 19.20
C ALA A 199 0.24 8.95 17.98
N TRP A 200 1.40 8.85 17.32
CA TRP A 200 1.70 9.58 16.09
C TRP A 200 0.68 9.32 14.98
N PHE A 201 0.29 8.06 14.75
CA PHE A 201 -0.73 7.69 13.75
C PHE A 201 -2.05 8.44 14.01
N ILE A 202 -2.51 8.46 15.26
CA ILE A 202 -3.79 9.10 15.62
C ILE A 202 -3.73 10.62 15.42
N LEU A 203 -2.63 11.25 15.83
CA LEU A 203 -2.48 12.71 15.79
C LEU A 203 -2.31 13.23 14.36
N PHE A 204 -1.49 12.56 13.54
CA PHE A 204 -1.18 13.02 12.19
C PHE A 204 -2.39 12.94 11.25
N TYR A 205 -3.12 11.82 11.26
CA TYR A 205 -4.33 11.66 10.44
C TYR A 205 -5.46 12.62 10.85
N ARG A 206 -5.49 13.04 12.12
CA ARG A 206 -6.51 13.97 12.64
C ARG A 206 -6.23 15.42 12.30
N GLN A 207 -4.98 15.88 12.40
CA GLN A 207 -4.64 17.31 12.28
C GLN A 207 -4.21 17.76 10.88
N ARG A 208 -3.91 16.83 9.95
CA ARG A 208 -3.54 17.12 8.54
C ARG A 208 -2.56 18.28 8.36
N SER A 209 -1.64 18.48 9.30
CA SER A 209 -0.66 19.57 9.28
C SER A 209 0.73 19.04 8.98
N LEU A 210 1.32 19.54 7.89
CA LEU A 210 2.63 19.12 7.41
C LEU A 210 3.76 19.46 8.40
N VAL A 211 3.67 20.63 9.05
CA VAL A 211 4.66 21.09 10.05
C VAL A 211 4.69 20.17 11.27
N LEU A 212 3.52 19.75 11.74
CA LEU A 212 3.41 18.84 12.89
C LEU A 212 3.91 17.43 12.51
N GLY A 213 3.70 16.99 11.27
CA GLY A 213 4.27 15.75 10.74
C GLY A 213 5.79 15.72 10.77
N LEU A 214 6.42 16.78 10.26
CA LEU A 214 7.86 16.94 10.26
C LEU A 214 8.43 16.99 11.69
N ALA A 215 7.81 17.77 12.57
CA ALA A 215 8.26 17.87 13.97
C ALA A 215 8.15 16.52 14.68
N ALA A 216 7.03 15.82 14.53
CA ALA A 216 6.80 14.57 15.23
C ALA A 216 7.66 13.41 14.66
N SER A 217 7.85 13.34 13.34
CA SER A 217 8.78 12.37 12.73
C SER A 217 10.23 12.61 13.16
N SER A 218 10.66 13.86 13.31
CA SER A 218 11.98 14.22 13.84
C SER A 218 12.17 13.74 15.28
N VAL A 219 11.17 13.95 16.15
CA VAL A 219 11.18 13.48 17.54
C VAL A 219 11.25 11.96 17.61
N GLN A 220 10.47 11.25 16.78
CA GLN A 220 10.48 9.79 16.70
C GLN A 220 11.85 9.24 16.27
N TRP A 221 12.49 9.87 15.28
CA TRP A 221 13.82 9.47 14.84
C TRP A 221 14.88 9.66 15.91
N LEU A 222 14.86 10.81 16.62
CA LEU A 222 15.77 11.06 17.74
C LEU A 222 15.56 10.06 18.89
N ALA A 223 14.30 9.75 19.23
CA ALA A 223 13.99 8.74 20.24
C ALA A 223 14.51 7.35 19.82
N ALA A 224 14.32 6.96 18.55
CA ALA A 224 14.86 5.72 18.00
C ALA A 224 16.38 5.63 18.13
N LEU A 225 17.08 6.74 17.85
CA LEU A 225 18.53 6.83 17.98
C LEU A 225 18.99 6.69 19.43
N VAL A 226 18.30 7.34 20.37
CA VAL A 226 18.59 7.24 21.80
C VAL A 226 18.41 5.79 22.28
N THR A 227 17.34 5.11 21.88
CA THR A 227 17.11 3.70 22.22
C THR A 227 18.19 2.79 21.66
N LEU A 228 18.61 3.01 20.41
CA LEU A 228 19.72 2.27 19.80
C LEU A 228 21.02 2.42 20.62
N ILE A 229 21.34 3.64 21.06
CA ILE A 229 22.53 3.92 21.88
C ILE A 229 22.41 3.26 23.26
N LEU A 230 21.26 3.39 23.92
CA LEU A 230 21.01 2.79 25.24
C LEU A 230 21.12 1.25 25.17
N PHE A 231 20.52 0.64 24.16
CA PHE A 231 20.56 -0.81 23.94
C PHE A 231 21.98 -1.27 23.60
N GLY A 232 22.71 -0.50 22.79
CA GLY A 232 24.08 -0.78 22.41
C GLY A 232 25.11 -0.68 23.55
N LYS A 233 24.84 0.15 24.57
CA LYS A 233 25.67 0.21 25.79
C LYS A 233 25.56 -1.06 26.64
N VAL A 234 24.43 -1.77 26.57
CA VAL A 234 24.18 -2.98 27.36
C VAL A 234 24.59 -4.23 26.60
N GLN A 235 24.13 -4.36 25.35
CA GLN A 235 24.37 -5.55 24.55
C GLN A 235 24.53 -5.22 23.07
N LYS A 236 25.71 -5.57 22.52
CA LYS A 236 26.03 -5.32 21.11
C LYS A 236 25.08 -6.01 20.13
N LYS A 237 24.53 -7.19 20.48
CA LYS A 237 23.55 -7.91 19.64
C LYS A 237 22.23 -7.14 19.46
N SER A 238 21.84 -6.32 20.44
CA SER A 238 20.62 -5.51 20.38
C SER A 238 20.72 -4.34 19.40
N LEU A 239 21.93 -3.91 19.03
CA LEU A 239 22.14 -2.91 17.98
C LEU A 239 21.65 -3.41 16.62
N LEU A 240 21.99 -4.65 16.26
CA LEU A 240 21.63 -5.24 14.97
C LEU A 240 20.12 -5.46 14.84
N LEU A 241 19.45 -5.76 15.96
CA LEU A 241 18.00 -5.94 16.00
C LEU A 241 17.25 -4.60 15.93
N THR A 242 17.81 -3.53 16.48
CA THR A 242 17.17 -2.21 16.54
C THR A 242 17.49 -1.35 15.31
N SER A 243 18.54 -1.67 14.55
CA SER A 243 18.95 -0.89 13.38
C SER A 243 17.90 -0.78 12.27
N PRO A 244 17.14 -1.84 11.90
CA PRO A 244 16.12 -1.72 10.86
C PRO A 244 15.03 -0.71 11.21
N TYR A 245 14.69 -0.59 12.51
CA TYR A 245 13.73 0.38 12.99
C TYR A 245 14.24 1.83 12.84
N LEU A 246 15.50 2.11 13.21
CA LEU A 246 16.08 3.44 13.03
C LEU A 246 16.13 3.84 11.54
N ILE A 247 16.52 2.90 10.67
CA ILE A 247 16.56 3.12 9.22
C ILE A 247 15.17 3.47 8.71
N TRP A 248 14.15 2.70 9.10
CA TRP A 248 12.77 2.94 8.71
C TRP A 248 12.27 4.34 9.11
N HIS A 249 12.49 4.74 10.37
CA HIS A 249 12.12 6.08 10.81
C HIS A 249 12.90 7.18 10.07
N GLY A 250 14.12 6.89 9.59
CA GLY A 250 14.90 7.81 8.74
C GLY A 250 14.26 8.02 7.37
N VAL A 251 13.75 6.95 6.76
CA VAL A 251 12.98 7.01 5.50
C VAL A 251 11.72 7.87 5.68
N VAL A 252 10.98 7.67 6.77
CA VAL A 252 9.77 8.46 7.09
C VAL A 252 10.11 9.94 7.33
N LEU A 253 11.21 10.24 8.02
CA LEU A 253 11.67 11.61 8.23
C LEU A 253 12.05 12.28 6.91
N ALA A 254 12.81 11.59 6.05
CA ALA A 254 13.18 12.08 4.73
C ALA A 254 11.95 12.42 3.87
N LEU A 255 10.90 11.60 3.96
CA LEU A 255 9.64 11.86 3.24
C LEU A 255 8.99 13.16 3.71
N ASN A 256 8.87 13.32 5.02
CA ASN A 256 8.26 14.51 5.62
C ASN A 256 9.07 15.78 5.28
N ILE A 257 10.41 15.68 5.19
CA ILE A 257 11.27 16.78 4.75
C ILE A 257 10.99 17.13 3.28
N GLN A 258 10.95 16.13 2.39
CA GLN A 258 10.68 16.37 0.96
C GLN A 258 9.32 17.02 0.76
N LEU A 259 8.26 16.48 1.36
CA LEU A 259 6.91 17.05 1.29
C LEU A 259 6.87 18.49 1.81
N TYR A 260 7.60 18.77 2.90
CA TYR A 260 7.68 20.13 3.45
C TYR A 260 8.39 21.10 2.50
N ILE A 261 9.43 20.66 1.81
CA ILE A 261 10.14 21.47 0.81
C ILE A 261 9.23 21.74 -0.40
N GLU A 262 8.57 20.72 -0.94
CA GLU A 262 7.65 20.85 -2.08
C GLU A 262 6.47 21.79 -1.78
N TYR A 263 5.87 21.67 -0.59
CA TYR A 263 4.79 22.55 -0.14
C TYR A 263 5.22 24.02 0.00
N ARG A 264 6.49 24.29 0.30
CA ARG A 264 7.01 25.67 0.45
C ARG A 264 7.40 26.30 -0.89
N LEU A 265 7.63 25.48 -1.91
CA LEU A 265 7.99 25.90 -3.27
C LEU A 265 6.76 26.15 -4.16
N THR A 266 5.55 25.79 -3.69
CA THR A 266 4.26 26.03 -4.33
C THR A 266 3.53 27.21 -3.68
#